data_AF-A0A9X1WD23-F1
#
_entry.id   AF-A0A9X1WD23-F1
#
_cell.length_a   1.000
_cell.length_b   1.000
_cell.length_c   1.000
_cell.angle_alpha   90.00
_cell.angle_beta   90.00
_cell.angle_gamma   90.00
#
_symmetry.space_group_name_H-M   'P 1'
#
loop_
_entity.id
_entity.type
_entity.pdbx_description
1 polymer ?
#
loop_
_entity_poly.entity_id
_entity_poly.type
_entity_poly.pdbx_seq_one_letter_code
_entity_poly.pdbx_strand_id
1 'polypeptide(L)'
;MNSMRWNMLLAALALGVAPAYTVADTDVYRYAVEVNAKRAEGLLFKYTRFNSESPYPCLRLELINPKDDWAVVERKDICEMNGLSLANDFSYAGFSRIEFHGSAVSFDFNYLLNEEPGEHVQRCTVDAKGKALSEMKCTDPQSAN
;
A
#
# COMPACT_ATOMS: atom_id res chain seq x y z
N MET A 1 -11.64 67.89 32.60
CA MET A 1 -10.59 68.15 31.58
C MET A 1 -9.61 67.01 31.67
N ASN A 2 -9.75 66.01 30.78
CA ASN A 2 -8.94 65.76 29.57
C ASN A 2 -7.58 65.13 29.95
N SER A 3 -7.09 64.03 29.38
CA SER A 3 -7.44 63.17 28.23
C SER A 3 -6.63 61.88 28.43
N MET A 4 -7.20 60.68 28.35
CA MET A 4 -7.29 59.83 27.15
C MET A 4 -5.94 59.56 26.44
N ARG A 5 -5.74 58.25 26.15
CA ARG A 5 -4.81 57.59 25.19
C ARG A 5 -3.50 57.10 25.83
N TRP A 6 -2.97 55.91 25.53
CA TRP A 6 -3.16 55.07 24.35
C TRP A 6 -2.70 53.62 24.64
N ASN A 7 -3.46 52.64 24.15
CA ASN A 7 -3.06 51.24 24.01
C ASN A 7 -1.77 51.08 23.19
N MET A 8 -0.85 50.22 23.62
CA MET A 8 0.13 49.58 22.73
C MET A 8 0.07 48.05 22.89
N LEU A 9 -0.63 47.46 21.93
CA LEU A 9 -0.37 46.18 21.25
C LEU A 9 0.52 45.15 21.96
N LEU A 10 -0.11 44.13 22.55
CA LEU A 10 0.44 42.77 22.49
C LEU A 10 -0.04 42.12 21.19
N ALA A 11 0.81 42.11 20.17
CA ALA A 11 0.66 41.20 19.04
C ALA A 11 1.18 39.82 19.47
N ALA A 12 0.32 39.02 20.09
CA ALA A 12 0.61 37.60 20.26
C ALA A 12 0.53 36.94 18.88
N LEU A 13 1.71 36.57 18.34
CA LEU A 13 1.81 35.71 17.17
C LEU A 13 1.07 34.40 17.46
N ALA A 14 -0.12 34.26 16.88
CA ALA A 14 -0.70 32.96 16.61
C ALA A 14 0.13 32.33 15.48
N LEU A 15 1.25 31.70 15.85
CA LEU A 15 1.92 30.73 14.98
C LEU A 15 0.98 29.55 14.84
N GLY A 16 0.03 29.68 13.91
CA GLY A 16 -0.74 28.57 13.41
C GLY A 16 0.24 27.56 12.81
N VAL A 17 0.55 26.51 13.56
CA VAL A 17 1.17 25.32 13.01
C VAL A 17 0.12 24.73 12.08
N ALA A 18 0.17 25.11 10.81
CA ALA A 18 -0.65 24.46 9.80
C ALA A 18 -0.27 22.97 9.81
N PRO A 19 -1.21 22.04 10.01
CA PRO A 19 -0.92 20.64 9.83
C PRO A 19 -0.34 20.46 8.42
N ALA A 20 0.88 19.93 8.34
CA ALA A 20 1.47 19.54 7.08
C ALA A 20 0.69 18.32 6.59
N TYR A 21 -0.37 18.56 5.82
CA TYR A 21 -1.01 17.52 5.05
C TYR A 21 -0.02 17.13 3.97
N THR A 22 0.69 16.02 4.16
CA THR A 22 1.39 15.36 3.06
C THR A 22 0.32 14.95 2.05
N VAL A 23 0.27 15.64 0.92
CA VAL A 23 -0.52 15.21 -0.23
C VAL A 23 -0.04 13.80 -0.54
N ALA A 24 -0.93 12.81 -0.42
CA ALA A 24 -0.62 11.46 -0.85
C ALA A 24 -0.18 11.54 -2.31
N ASP A 25 0.93 10.88 -2.67
CA ASP A 25 1.43 10.87 -4.05
C ASP A 25 0.35 10.32 -4.99
N THR A 26 -0.40 11.23 -5.62
CA THR A 26 -1.58 10.90 -6.41
C THR A 26 -1.21 10.33 -7.78
N ASP A 27 0.04 10.50 -8.24
CA ASP A 27 0.43 10.09 -9.58
C ASP A 27 0.54 8.57 -9.69
N VAL A 28 1.00 7.88 -8.65
CA VAL A 28 1.09 6.41 -8.63
C VAL A 28 -0.27 5.73 -8.86
N TYR A 29 -1.37 6.33 -8.36
CA TYR A 29 -2.71 5.77 -8.51
C TYR A 29 -3.24 5.75 -9.95
N ARG A 30 -2.63 6.49 -10.88
CA ARG A 30 -2.99 6.38 -12.30
C ARG A 30 -2.65 5.00 -12.90
N TYR A 31 -1.72 4.29 -12.27
CA TYR A 31 -1.29 2.95 -12.68
C TYR A 31 -2.07 1.85 -11.97
N ALA A 32 -3.00 2.20 -11.08
CA ALA A 32 -3.86 1.24 -10.41
C ALA A 32 -4.81 0.61 -11.43
N VAL A 33 -4.72 -0.71 -11.59
CA VAL A 33 -5.54 -1.49 -12.52
C VAL A 33 -6.58 -2.34 -11.82
N GLU A 34 -6.44 -2.53 -10.51
CA GLU A 34 -7.40 -3.26 -9.71
C GLU A 34 -7.35 -2.80 -8.25
N VAL A 35 -8.51 -2.52 -7.68
CA VAL A 35 -8.68 -2.17 -6.28
C VAL A 35 -9.87 -2.94 -5.75
N ASN A 36 -9.67 -3.65 -4.64
CA ASN A 36 -10.77 -4.33 -3.97
C ASN A 36 -10.54 -4.32 -2.46
N ALA A 37 -11.61 -4.46 -1.70
CA ALA A 37 -11.55 -4.44 -0.26
C ALA A 37 -12.63 -5.30 0.38
N LYS A 38 -12.31 -5.86 1.56
CA LYS A 38 -13.22 -6.68 2.34
C LYS A 38 -13.12 -6.31 3.81
N ARG A 39 -14.22 -6.47 4.55
CA ARG A 39 -14.18 -6.36 6.02
C ARG A 39 -13.48 -7.59 6.61
N ALA A 40 -12.50 -7.35 7.48
CA ALA A 40 -11.79 -8.36 8.24
C ALA A 40 -11.60 -7.84 9.67
N GLU A 41 -12.13 -8.57 10.67
CA GLU A 41 -11.95 -8.25 12.10
C GLU A 41 -12.33 -6.80 12.50
N GLY A 42 -13.33 -6.22 11.84
CA GLY A 42 -13.78 -4.84 12.10
C GLY A 42 -12.97 -3.75 11.39
N LEU A 43 -11.91 -4.14 10.67
CA LEU A 43 -11.16 -3.29 9.74
C LEU A 43 -11.61 -3.53 8.29
N LEU A 44 -11.13 -2.68 7.39
CA LEU A 44 -11.20 -2.86 5.95
C LEU A 44 -9.83 -3.31 5.45
N PHE A 45 -9.73 -4.54 4.97
CA PHE A 45 -8.55 -5.05 4.30
C PHE A 45 -8.70 -4.75 2.81
N LYS A 46 -7.85 -3.87 2.28
CA LYS A 46 -7.84 -3.43 0.88
C LYS A 46 -6.56 -3.91 0.20
N TYR A 47 -6.66 -4.30 -1.07
CA TYR A 47 -5.50 -4.37 -1.95
C TYR A 47 -5.62 -3.38 -3.10
N THR A 48 -4.47 -2.98 -3.65
CA THR A 48 -4.35 -2.21 -4.88
C THR A 48 -3.23 -2.83 -5.71
N ARG A 49 -3.59 -3.31 -6.90
CA ARG A 49 -2.66 -3.82 -7.89
C ARG A 49 -2.35 -2.71 -8.89
N PHE A 50 -1.08 -2.38 -9.01
CA PHE A 50 -0.57 -1.50 -10.04
C PHE A 50 -0.14 -2.32 -11.26
N ASN A 51 -0.17 -1.73 -12.46
CA ASN A 51 0.34 -2.40 -13.65
C ASN A 51 1.88 -2.51 -13.62
N SER A 52 2.42 -3.38 -14.47
CA SER A 52 3.87 -3.61 -14.56
C SER A 52 4.66 -2.44 -15.17
N GLU A 53 3.99 -1.51 -15.84
CA GLU A 53 4.61 -0.29 -16.39
C GLU A 53 4.69 0.85 -15.37
N SER A 54 4.12 0.66 -14.19
CA SER A 54 4.15 1.62 -13.10
C SER A 54 5.61 1.87 -12.66
N PRO A 55 6.00 3.12 -12.33
CA PRO A 55 7.24 3.37 -11.59
C PRO A 55 7.20 2.76 -10.17
N TYR A 56 6.04 2.21 -9.80
CA TYR A 56 5.74 1.55 -8.55
C TYR A 56 5.03 0.21 -8.83
N PRO A 57 5.73 -0.82 -9.32
CA PRO A 57 5.13 -2.09 -9.75
C PRO A 57 4.85 -3.03 -8.57
N CYS A 58 4.30 -2.51 -7.47
CA CYS A 58 4.09 -3.27 -6.24
C CYS A 58 2.64 -3.79 -6.12
N LEU A 59 2.42 -4.78 -5.26
CA LEU A 59 1.08 -5.03 -4.71
C LEU A 59 0.96 -4.32 -3.36
N ARG A 60 0.03 -3.37 -3.25
CA ARG A 60 -0.23 -2.67 -2.00
C ARG A 60 -1.35 -3.34 -1.23
N LEU A 61 -1.09 -3.66 0.03
CA LEU A 61 -2.01 -4.21 1.00
C LEU A 61 -2.20 -3.21 2.14
N GLU A 62 -3.44 -2.92 2.52
CA GLU A 62 -3.74 -1.93 3.56
C GLU A 62 -4.83 -2.43 4.52
N LEU A 63 -4.63 -2.20 5.80
CA LEU A 63 -5.70 -2.27 6.80
C LEU A 63 -6.16 -0.85 7.13
N ILE A 64 -7.46 -0.63 6.98
CA ILE A 64 -8.10 0.66 7.20
C ILE A 64 -9.03 0.52 8.40
N ASN A 65 -8.95 1.43 9.36
CA ASN A 65 -9.81 1.44 10.54
C ASN A 65 -10.97 2.43 10.37
N PRO A 66 -12.21 1.97 10.11
CA PRO A 66 -13.35 2.88 9.90
C PRO A 66 -13.74 3.67 11.16
N LYS A 67 -13.26 3.26 12.35
CA LYS A 67 -13.53 3.93 13.62
C LYS A 67 -12.51 5.02 13.95
N ASP A 68 -11.44 5.10 13.18
CA ASP A 68 -10.32 6.03 13.38
C ASP A 68 -10.18 6.89 12.12
N ASP A 69 -11.27 7.57 11.77
CA ASP A 69 -11.39 8.44 10.59
C ASP A 69 -10.89 7.81 9.27
N TRP A 70 -11.17 6.51 9.09
CA TRP A 70 -10.70 5.75 7.93
C TRP A 70 -9.19 5.76 7.73
N ALA A 71 -8.42 5.92 8.82
CA ALA A 71 -6.97 5.87 8.79
C ALA A 71 -6.47 4.50 8.30
N VAL A 72 -5.45 4.54 7.44
CA VAL A 72 -4.63 3.36 7.13
C VAL A 72 -3.79 3.07 8.37
N VAL A 73 -4.12 2.00 9.08
CA VAL A 73 -3.44 1.59 10.32
C VAL A 73 -2.27 0.65 10.07
N GLU A 74 -2.23 0.02 8.90
CA GLU A 74 -1.15 -0.83 8.44
C GLU A 74 -1.09 -0.78 6.92
N ARG A 75 0.13 -0.73 6.36
CA ARG A 75 0.38 -0.79 4.93
C ARG A 75 1.58 -1.69 4.67
N LYS A 76 1.40 -2.67 3.77
CA LYS A 76 2.48 -3.50 3.25
C LYS A 76 2.53 -3.35 1.74
N ASP A 77 3.70 -2.97 1.25
CA ASP A 77 3.98 -2.78 -0.16
C ASP A 77 4.92 -3.89 -0.63
N ILE A 78 4.41 -4.78 -1.48
CA ILE A 78 5.15 -5.95 -1.97
C ILE A 78 5.81 -5.53 -3.29
N CYS A 79 7.01 -4.98 -3.17
CA CYS A 79 7.84 -4.50 -4.28
C CYS A 79 9.05 -5.41 -4.55
N GLU A 80 9.26 -6.41 -3.69
CA GLU A 80 10.34 -7.39 -3.80
C GLU A 80 9.77 -8.80 -3.62
N MET A 81 10.29 -9.75 -4.41
CA MET A 81 9.94 -11.16 -4.36
C MET A 81 11.21 -11.99 -4.46
N ASN A 82 11.35 -13.00 -3.60
CA ASN A 82 12.54 -13.87 -3.56
C ASN A 82 13.87 -13.09 -3.39
N GLY A 83 13.83 -11.92 -2.73
CA GLY A 83 14.99 -11.05 -2.55
C GLY A 83 15.37 -10.19 -3.77
N LEU A 84 14.51 -10.16 -4.79
CA LEU A 84 14.72 -9.44 -6.05
C LEU A 84 13.70 -8.30 -6.18
N SER A 85 14.14 -7.18 -6.72
CA SER A 85 13.32 -5.99 -7.02
C SER A 85 12.42 -6.24 -8.22
N LEU A 86 11.11 -6.04 -8.04
CA LEU A 86 10.13 -6.14 -9.14
C LEU A 86 10.39 -5.12 -10.26
N ALA A 87 11.05 -4.02 -9.95
CA ALA A 87 11.33 -2.96 -10.93
C ALA A 87 12.58 -3.23 -11.78
N ASN A 88 13.54 -4.02 -11.28
CA ASN A 88 14.88 -4.08 -11.88
C ASN A 88 15.31 -5.49 -12.27
N ASP A 89 14.89 -6.51 -11.51
CA ASP A 89 15.53 -7.83 -11.56
C ASP A 89 14.72 -8.85 -12.37
N PHE A 90 13.52 -8.48 -12.82
CA PHE A 90 12.64 -9.31 -13.63
C PHE A 90 12.39 -8.70 -15.00
N SER A 91 12.32 -9.55 -16.03
CA SER A 91 11.85 -9.13 -17.37
C SER A 91 10.34 -8.94 -17.39
N TYR A 92 9.65 -9.66 -16.52
CA TYR A 92 8.24 -9.47 -16.22
C TYR A 92 7.99 -9.89 -14.78
N ALA A 93 7.20 -9.09 -14.06
CA ALA A 93 6.70 -9.44 -12.74
C ALA A 93 5.29 -8.88 -12.58
N GLY A 94 4.36 -9.71 -12.14
CA GLY A 94 2.96 -9.33 -12.06
C GLY A 94 2.15 -10.16 -11.08
N PHE A 95 1.13 -9.53 -10.51
CA PHE A 95 0.20 -10.16 -9.60
C PHE A 95 -1.10 -10.54 -10.32
N SER A 96 -1.60 -11.75 -10.09
CA SER A 96 -2.86 -12.23 -10.65
C SER A 96 -3.65 -13.04 -9.62
N ARG A 97 -4.88 -13.44 -9.95
CA ARG A 97 -5.76 -14.29 -9.10
C ARG A 97 -5.81 -13.83 -7.64
N ILE A 98 -5.96 -12.52 -7.42
CA ILE A 98 -6.01 -11.91 -6.08
C ILE A 98 -7.40 -12.15 -5.48
N GLU A 99 -7.46 -12.85 -4.36
CA GLU A 99 -8.70 -13.31 -3.75
C GLU A 99 -8.66 -13.16 -2.23
N PHE A 100 -9.81 -12.78 -1.64
CA PHE A 100 -9.96 -12.74 -0.19
C PHE A 100 -10.52 -14.06 0.35
N HIS A 101 -9.84 -14.68 1.31
CA HIS A 101 -10.32 -15.86 2.04
C HIS A 101 -10.38 -15.55 3.55
N GLY A 102 -11.57 -15.37 4.11
CA GLY A 102 -11.71 -14.90 5.49
C GLY A 102 -11.00 -13.55 5.69
N SER A 103 -10.04 -13.51 6.62
CA SER A 103 -9.14 -12.37 6.91
C SER A 103 -7.81 -12.41 6.12
N ALA A 104 -7.67 -13.29 5.14
CA ALA A 104 -6.46 -13.41 4.31
C ALA A 104 -6.70 -12.88 2.89
N VAL A 105 -5.62 -12.41 2.26
CA VAL A 105 -5.53 -12.19 0.81
C VAL A 105 -4.53 -13.20 0.26
N SER A 106 -4.95 -13.95 -0.75
CA SER A 106 -4.09 -14.85 -1.50
C SER A 106 -4.01 -14.37 -2.95
N PHE A 107 -2.83 -14.48 -3.55
CA PHE A 107 -2.57 -14.01 -4.91
C PHE A 107 -1.48 -14.86 -5.55
N ASP A 108 -1.42 -14.79 -6.87
CA ASP A 108 -0.34 -15.37 -7.64
C ASP A 108 0.67 -14.32 -8.00
N PHE A 109 1.94 -14.64 -7.81
CA PHE A 109 3.06 -13.90 -8.36
C PHE A 109 3.57 -14.64 -9.60
N ASN A 110 3.47 -13.99 -10.76
CA ASN A 110 3.85 -14.51 -12.06
C ASN A 110 5.07 -13.72 -12.52
N TYR A 111 6.14 -14.39 -12.94
CA TYR A 111 7.38 -13.71 -13.28
C TYR A 111 8.21 -14.45 -14.33
N LEU A 112 9.05 -13.66 -15.02
CA LEU A 112 10.13 -14.10 -15.88
C LEU A 112 11.42 -13.42 -15.41
N LEU A 113 12.49 -14.18 -15.22
CA LEU A 113 13.79 -13.65 -14.85
C LEU A 113 14.50 -13.05 -16.07
N ASN A 114 15.37 -12.07 -15.85
CA ASN A 114 16.15 -11.45 -16.93
C ASN A 114 17.13 -12.43 -17.59
N GLU A 115 17.73 -13.31 -16.81
CA GLU A 115 18.85 -14.16 -17.24
C GLU A 115 18.46 -15.62 -17.45
N GLU A 116 17.21 -16.00 -17.15
CA GLU A 116 16.75 -17.38 -17.22
C GLU A 116 15.41 -17.48 -17.98
N PRO A 117 15.31 -18.38 -18.97
CA PRO A 117 14.06 -18.60 -19.68
C PRO A 117 13.09 -19.43 -18.84
N GLY A 118 11.84 -19.02 -18.79
CA GLY A 118 10.77 -19.74 -18.10
C GLY A 118 9.81 -18.78 -17.42
N GLU A 119 8.50 -19.03 -17.59
CA GLU A 119 7.50 -18.36 -16.78
C GLU A 119 7.33 -19.15 -15.48
N HIS A 120 7.34 -18.43 -14.36
CA HIS A 120 7.20 -18.99 -13.03
C HIS A 120 5.97 -18.42 -12.33
N VAL A 121 5.33 -19.26 -11.52
CA VAL A 121 4.20 -18.86 -10.68
C VAL A 121 4.43 -19.31 -9.24
N GLN A 122 4.16 -18.42 -8.29
CA GLN A 122 4.10 -18.71 -6.86
C GLN A 122 2.74 -18.29 -6.31
N ARG A 123 2.09 -19.17 -5.52
CA ARG A 123 0.89 -18.79 -4.76
C ARG A 123 1.33 -18.23 -3.42
N CYS A 124 0.95 -16.98 -3.15
CA CYS A 124 1.29 -16.27 -1.93
C CYS A 124 0.05 -15.93 -1.11
N THR A 125 0.21 -15.81 0.21
CA THR A 125 -0.86 -15.40 1.14
C THR A 125 -0.34 -14.43 2.20
N VAL A 126 -1.15 -13.43 2.53
CA VAL A 126 -0.95 -12.51 3.65
C VAL A 126 -2.23 -12.50 4.50
N ASP A 127 -2.08 -12.75 5.80
CA ASP A 127 -3.18 -12.71 6.76
C ASP A 127 -3.28 -11.31 7.40
N ALA A 128 -4.50 -10.83 7.60
CA ALA A 128 -4.79 -9.77 8.56
C ALA A 128 -5.12 -10.38 9.92
N LYS A 129 -4.40 -9.97 10.97
CA LYS A 129 -4.65 -10.37 12.36
C LYS A 129 -4.63 -9.15 13.26
N GLY A 130 -5.77 -8.81 13.85
CA GLY A 130 -5.93 -7.55 14.56
C GLY A 130 -5.64 -6.36 13.64
N LYS A 131 -4.73 -5.47 14.05
CA LYS A 131 -4.31 -4.30 13.27
C LYS A 131 -3.02 -4.50 12.46
N ALA A 132 -2.59 -5.74 12.26
CA ALA A 132 -1.33 -6.04 11.57
C ALA A 132 -1.53 -6.99 10.37
N LEU A 133 -0.67 -6.83 9.37
CA LEU A 133 -0.53 -7.75 8.25
C LEU A 133 0.62 -8.73 8.57
N SER A 134 0.41 -10.01 8.27
CA SER A 134 1.42 -11.02 8.52
C SER A 134 2.61 -10.91 7.56
N GLU A 135 3.66 -11.67 7.86
CA GLU A 135 4.61 -12.02 6.83
C GLU A 135 3.93 -12.80 5.70
N MET A 136 4.40 -12.52 4.48
CA MET A 136 3.92 -13.17 3.28
C MET A 136 4.49 -14.58 3.22
N LYS A 137 3.63 -15.56 2.93
CA LYS A 137 4.02 -16.95 2.73
C LYS A 137 3.73 -17.35 1.30
N CYS A 138 4.73 -17.84 0.60
CA CYS A 138 4.60 -18.29 -0.78
C CYS A 138 4.95 -19.76 -0.90
N THR A 139 4.36 -20.43 -1.88
CA THR A 139 4.82 -21.75 -2.32
C THR A 139 6.17 -21.66 -3.01
N ASP A 140 6.83 -22.80 -3.20
CA ASP A 140 7.97 -22.88 -4.11
C ASP A 140 7.56 -22.45 -5.54
N PRO A 141 8.46 -21.84 -6.33
CA PRO A 141 8.20 -21.52 -7.72
C PRO A 141 7.83 -22.75 -8.55
N GLN A 142 6.77 -22.65 -9.34
CA GLN A 142 6.38 -23.66 -10.32
C GLN A 142 6.54 -23.09 -11.73
N SER A 143 7.02 -23.89 -12.68
CA SER A 143 6.99 -23.50 -14.10
C SER A 143 5.55 -23.45 -14.59
N ALA A 144 5.15 -22.35 -15.22
CA ALA A 144 3.91 -22.30 -15.98
C ALA A 144 4.10 -23.16 -17.25
N ASN A 145 3.26 -24.19 -17.39
CA ASN A 145 3.22 -25.05 -18.59
C ASN A 145 2.41 -24.39 -19.71
#